data_AF-A0A7W0N6I4-F1
#
_entry.id   AF-A0A7W0N6I4-F1
#
_cell.length_a   1.000
_cell.length_b   1.000
_cell.length_c   1.000
_cell.angle_alpha   90.00
_cell.angle_beta   90.00
_cell.angle_gamma   90.00
#
_symmetry.space_group_name_H-M   'P 1'
#
loop_
_entity.id
_entity.type
_entity.pdbx_description
1 polymer ?
#
loop_
_entity_poly.entity_id
_entity_poly.type
_entity_poly.pdbx_seq_one_letter_code
_entity_poly.pdbx_strand_id
1 'polypeptide(L)'
;MFRKNYFASLLAIALFLTGTIAIFAQTAPISGRVELKKADGTTAPVAGAMVEVFRTDIKAKFPSAKTDKKGNFNFAGLPIGSMLTLSISAQGVKSDFLANVKAGSENLVITLNEGDGKRLAEDEVRKALADTSTAAAAPVGGKPAELTAEQKKQQAEYDKQVADVTSKNKKIEQSTTIIKTSLEEGSKAFEAKNFDLAIAKFDEGYNADPDFAGTAPVLLNNKSSVLINRATINYNLGVKNPDAAAKKAAMDSVKADYANAVTASDKAIKLLTGATAPDATVQKNYDANKFQALANRKEAYRLMTKTGADRTKGKETLTAFSEYIALETDAKKKSDAQLALAEALQDSQEFDLAIVEFEKVLVQTPDNIEALAGAGFSLVNVGYINSDKSKFQQGANYLQKFSDLAPDSHKYKTDAKGLIETLKKEQSVAPQKIAKPAARKKS
;
A
#
# COMPACT_ATOMS: atom_id res chain seq x y z
N MET A 1 33.81 -2.28 3.98
CA MET A 1 33.05 -1.10 3.53
C MET A 1 32.03 -1.56 2.51
N PHE A 2 30.74 -1.36 2.78
CA PHE A 2 29.71 -1.60 1.78
C PHE A 2 29.87 -0.58 0.65
N ARG A 3 29.96 -1.03 -0.60
CA ARG A 3 30.21 -0.15 -1.77
C ARG A 3 29.08 0.88 -1.90
N LYS A 4 29.43 2.11 -2.30
CA LYS A 4 28.48 3.22 -2.57
C LYS A 4 27.39 2.89 -3.60
N ASN A 5 27.51 1.80 -4.36
CA ASN A 5 26.67 1.48 -5.53
C ASN A 5 25.52 0.51 -5.23
N TYR A 6 25.19 0.21 -3.97
CA TYR A 6 23.95 -0.52 -3.64
C TYR A 6 22.69 0.36 -3.68
N PHE A 7 22.82 1.66 -3.93
CA PHE A 7 21.72 2.62 -3.98
C PHE A 7 21.07 2.71 -5.37
N ALA A 8 20.61 1.56 -5.86
CA ALA A 8 19.53 1.50 -6.83
C ALA A 8 18.28 0.86 -6.19
N SER A 9 18.03 1.11 -4.91
CA SER A 9 16.66 1.15 -4.43
C SER A 9 16.03 2.35 -5.11
N LEU A 10 15.38 2.10 -6.25
CA LEU A 10 14.37 2.99 -6.78
C LEU A 10 13.43 3.25 -5.61
N LEU A 11 13.57 4.42 -4.98
CA LEU A 11 12.45 5.06 -4.33
C LEU A 11 11.49 5.25 -5.51
N ALA A 12 10.63 4.26 -5.75
CA ALA A 12 9.43 4.50 -6.52
C ALA A 12 8.66 5.48 -5.65
N ILE A 13 8.97 6.77 -5.78
CA ILE A 13 8.12 7.87 -5.35
C ILE A 13 6.91 7.79 -6.29
N ALA A 14 6.13 6.74 -6.08
CA ALA A 14 4.81 6.59 -6.61
C ALA A 14 3.96 7.60 -5.84
N LEU A 15 4.03 8.86 -6.27
CA LEU A 15 2.98 9.87 -6.08
C LEU A 15 1.72 9.42 -6.85
N PHE A 16 1.32 8.15 -6.72
CA PHE A 16 0.02 7.68 -7.20
C PHE A 16 -1.02 8.01 -6.13
N LEU A 17 -1.27 9.31 -5.97
CA LEU A 17 -2.47 9.85 -5.33
C LEU A 17 -3.72 9.65 -6.20
N THR A 18 -3.71 8.70 -7.14
CA THR A 18 -4.89 8.33 -7.92
C THR A 18 -5.71 7.27 -7.17
N GLY A 19 -5.96 7.54 -5.89
CA GLY A 19 -7.18 7.12 -5.27
C GLY A 19 -7.99 8.38 -5.10
N THR A 20 -8.82 8.75 -6.06
CA THR A 20 -10.03 9.48 -5.69
C THR A 20 -10.69 8.58 -4.66
N ILE A 21 -10.52 8.88 -3.38
CA ILE A 21 -11.23 8.19 -2.32
C ILE A 21 -12.67 8.42 -2.71
N ALA A 22 -13.31 7.40 -3.26
CA ALA A 22 -14.73 7.42 -3.47
C ALA A 22 -15.27 7.55 -2.06
N ILE A 23 -15.67 8.77 -1.72
CA ILE A 23 -16.51 9.00 -0.56
C ILE A 23 -17.70 8.10 -0.84
N PHE A 24 -17.75 6.93 -0.19
CA PHE A 24 -18.91 6.06 -0.21
C PHE A 24 -20.00 6.83 0.50
N ALA A 25 -20.65 7.73 -0.22
CA ALA A 25 -21.77 8.47 0.30
C ALA A 25 -22.87 7.45 0.52
N GLN A 26 -23.26 7.26 1.79
CA GLN A 26 -24.53 6.60 2.08
C GLN A 26 -25.62 7.33 1.29
N THR A 27 -26.56 6.58 0.74
CA THR A 27 -27.61 7.12 -0.13
C THR A 27 -28.97 6.98 0.50
N ALA A 28 -29.86 7.96 0.29
CA ALA A 28 -31.25 7.91 0.73
C ALA A 28 -32.18 8.29 -0.44
N PRO A 29 -33.45 7.84 -0.41
CA PRO A 29 -34.41 8.17 -1.46
C PRO A 29 -34.94 9.60 -1.34
N ILE A 30 -35.49 10.17 -2.41
CA ILE A 30 -36.37 11.34 -2.36
C ILE A 30 -37.66 10.99 -3.07
N SER A 31 -38.80 11.19 -2.42
CA SER A 31 -40.11 10.91 -3.00
C SER A 31 -41.10 12.03 -2.73
N GLY A 32 -42.09 12.16 -3.60
CA GLY A 32 -43.13 13.17 -3.46
C GLY A 32 -44.18 13.12 -4.56
N ARG A 33 -45.04 14.13 -4.60
CA ARG A 33 -46.07 14.35 -5.60
C ARG A 33 -46.05 15.76 -6.15
N VAL A 34 -46.39 15.90 -7.43
CA VAL A 34 -46.54 17.18 -8.12
C VAL A 34 -48.03 17.44 -8.37
N GLU A 35 -48.50 18.62 -7.97
CA GLU A 35 -49.89 19.06 -8.12
C GLU A 35 -49.94 20.41 -8.86
N LEU A 36 -50.94 20.60 -9.71
CA LEU A 36 -51.23 21.85 -10.40
C LEU A 36 -52.33 22.57 -9.64
N LYS A 37 -52.09 23.83 -9.26
CA LYS A 37 -53.12 24.74 -8.78
C LYS A 37 -53.80 25.40 -9.98
N LYS A 38 -55.10 25.18 -10.11
CA LYS A 38 -55.94 25.77 -11.15
C LYS A 38 -56.40 27.17 -10.74
N ALA A 39 -56.87 27.94 -11.72
CA ALA A 39 -57.40 29.29 -11.49
C ALA A 39 -58.59 29.34 -10.51
N ASP A 40 -59.36 28.24 -10.41
CA ASP A 40 -60.49 28.09 -9.47
C ASP A 40 -60.05 27.76 -8.02
N GLY A 41 -58.74 27.67 -7.77
CA GLY A 41 -58.17 27.36 -6.47
C GLY A 41 -58.11 25.87 -6.14
N THR A 42 -58.65 24.98 -6.99
CA THR A 42 -58.52 23.53 -6.83
C THR A 42 -57.13 23.04 -7.22
N THR A 43 -56.72 21.90 -6.67
CA THR A 43 -55.48 21.21 -7.08
C THR A 43 -55.77 19.90 -7.77
N ALA A 44 -54.95 19.55 -8.77
CA ALA A 44 -55.01 18.28 -9.47
C ALA A 44 -53.60 17.68 -9.64
N PRO A 45 -53.43 16.35 -9.58
CA PRO A 45 -52.13 15.74 -9.80
C PRO A 45 -51.62 15.98 -11.22
N VAL A 46 -50.33 16.25 -11.37
CA VAL A 46 -49.69 16.46 -12.69
C VAL A 46 -49.06 15.15 -13.14
N ALA A 47 -49.71 14.47 -14.08
CA ALA A 47 -49.18 13.24 -14.67
C ALA A 47 -48.08 13.53 -15.71
N GLY A 48 -47.00 12.75 -15.68
CA GLY A 48 -45.91 12.85 -16.65
C GLY A 48 -45.02 14.08 -16.54
N ALA A 49 -45.08 14.82 -15.43
CA ALA A 49 -44.15 15.91 -15.13
C ALA A 49 -42.73 15.36 -15.03
N MET A 50 -41.78 16.01 -15.69
CA MET A 50 -40.36 15.72 -15.58
C MET A 50 -39.83 16.34 -14.29
N VAL A 51 -39.18 15.53 -13.46
CA VAL A 51 -38.46 15.95 -12.26
C VAL A 51 -36.98 15.66 -12.48
N GLU A 52 -36.14 16.67 -12.31
CA GLU A 52 -34.70 16.58 -12.46
C GLU A 52 -34.01 16.96 -11.15
N VAL A 53 -32.93 16.25 -10.80
CA VAL A 53 -32.20 16.47 -9.55
C VAL A 53 -30.77 16.92 -9.84
N PHE A 54 -30.38 18.03 -9.22
CA PHE A 54 -29.04 18.59 -9.32
C PHE A 54 -28.43 18.76 -7.93
N ARG A 55 -27.10 18.60 -7.83
CA ARG A 55 -26.36 19.13 -6.68
C ARG A 55 -26.15 20.62 -6.86
N THR A 56 -26.36 21.39 -5.79
CA THR A 56 -26.14 22.85 -5.82
C THR A 56 -24.70 23.23 -5.52
N ASP A 57 -23.96 22.39 -4.79
CA ASP A 57 -22.59 22.65 -4.35
C ASP A 57 -21.51 22.24 -5.36
N ILE A 58 -21.82 21.34 -6.28
CA ILE A 58 -20.95 20.95 -7.41
C ILE A 58 -21.77 20.81 -8.70
N LYS A 59 -21.10 20.84 -9.86
CA LYS A 59 -21.76 20.58 -11.15
C LYS A 59 -22.00 19.07 -11.36
N ALA A 60 -22.99 18.53 -10.67
CA ALA A 60 -23.43 17.15 -10.79
C ALA A 60 -24.96 17.05 -10.96
N LYS A 61 -25.40 16.14 -11.84
CA LYS A 61 -26.80 15.84 -12.12
C LYS A 61 -27.08 14.34 -11.92
N PHE A 62 -28.31 14.03 -11.54
CA PHE A 62 -28.77 12.65 -11.39
C PHE A 62 -29.76 12.28 -12.50
N PRO A 63 -30.08 10.98 -12.68
CA PRO A 63 -31.16 10.58 -13.58
C PRO A 63 -32.45 11.32 -13.26
N SER A 64 -33.14 11.80 -14.29
CA SER A 64 -34.45 12.42 -14.18
C SER A 64 -35.56 11.37 -14.03
N ALA A 65 -36.68 11.72 -13.40
CA ALA A 65 -37.87 10.89 -13.30
C ALA A 65 -39.08 11.58 -13.93
N LYS A 66 -40.10 10.81 -14.29
CA LYS A 66 -41.43 11.34 -14.65
C LYS A 66 -42.44 10.96 -13.58
N THR A 67 -43.38 11.86 -13.30
CA THR A 67 -44.46 11.56 -12.36
C THR A 67 -45.44 10.54 -12.93
N ASP A 68 -46.02 9.71 -12.06
CA ASP A 68 -47.08 8.77 -12.40
C ASP A 68 -48.44 9.46 -12.63
N LYS A 69 -49.51 8.68 -12.88
CA LYS A 69 -50.87 9.21 -13.08
C LYS A 69 -51.45 9.95 -11.85
N LYS A 70 -50.88 9.72 -10.67
CA LYS A 70 -51.25 10.37 -9.41
C LYS A 70 -50.30 11.52 -9.06
N GLY A 71 -49.37 11.86 -9.95
CA GLY A 71 -48.39 12.92 -9.77
C GLY A 71 -47.17 12.51 -8.95
N ASN A 72 -46.99 11.24 -8.59
CA ASN A 72 -45.90 10.81 -7.70
C ASN A 72 -44.57 10.63 -8.45
N PHE A 73 -43.46 10.97 -7.79
CA PHE A 73 -42.09 10.69 -8.24
C PHE A 73 -41.27 10.03 -7.12
N ASN A 74 -40.19 9.34 -7.51
CA ASN A 74 -39.24 8.75 -6.58
C ASN A 74 -37.83 8.71 -7.21
N PHE A 75 -36.83 9.07 -6.41
CA PHE A 75 -35.41 8.92 -6.72
C PHE A 75 -34.76 8.06 -5.65
N ALA A 76 -34.04 7.02 -6.05
CA ALA A 76 -33.21 6.23 -5.14
C ALA A 76 -31.73 6.60 -5.32
N GLY A 77 -30.90 6.31 -4.33
CA GLY A 77 -29.45 6.43 -4.48
C GLY A 77 -28.91 7.86 -4.39
N LEU A 78 -29.65 8.81 -3.81
CA LEU A 78 -29.18 10.20 -3.70
C LEU A 78 -28.25 10.35 -2.49
N PRO A 79 -27.07 10.99 -2.63
CA PRO A 79 -26.09 11.08 -1.55
C PRO A 79 -26.61 11.84 -0.31
N ILE A 80 -26.53 11.21 0.86
CA ILE A 80 -26.85 11.84 2.15
C ILE A 80 -25.88 13.01 2.41
N GLY A 81 -26.41 14.11 2.96
CA GLY A 81 -25.64 15.32 3.26
C GLY A 81 -25.41 16.26 2.07
N SER A 82 -25.84 15.92 0.86
CA SER A 82 -25.80 16.83 -0.30
C SER A 82 -26.94 17.85 -0.27
N MET A 83 -26.66 19.07 -0.71
CA MET A 83 -27.70 20.07 -1.01
C MET A 83 -28.23 19.82 -2.43
N LEU A 84 -29.50 19.40 -2.54
CA LEU A 84 -30.11 19.04 -3.81
C LEU A 84 -31.16 20.07 -4.22
N THR A 85 -31.33 20.24 -5.53
CA THR A 85 -32.45 21.00 -6.11
C THR A 85 -33.25 20.08 -7.01
N LEU A 86 -34.56 20.10 -6.86
CA LEU A 86 -35.50 19.46 -7.77
C LEU A 86 -36.01 20.52 -8.77
N SER A 87 -35.79 20.34 -10.06
CA SER A 87 -36.43 21.14 -11.11
C SER A 87 -37.60 20.35 -11.70
N ILE A 88 -38.75 20.99 -11.85
CA ILE A 88 -40.00 20.34 -12.25
C ILE A 88 -40.58 21.06 -13.46
N SER A 89 -40.92 20.29 -14.50
CA SER A 89 -41.52 20.80 -15.74
C SER A 89 -42.59 19.87 -16.29
N ALA A 90 -43.66 20.42 -16.84
CA ALA A 90 -44.75 19.66 -17.47
C ALA A 90 -45.47 20.52 -18.51
N GLN A 91 -46.13 19.90 -19.50
CA GLN A 91 -46.89 20.64 -20.51
C GLN A 91 -48.08 21.39 -19.88
N GLY A 92 -48.28 22.65 -20.27
CA GLY A 92 -49.37 23.49 -19.73
C GLY A 92 -49.15 23.99 -18.31
N VAL A 93 -47.95 23.77 -17.75
CA VAL A 93 -47.58 24.12 -16.38
C VAL A 93 -46.37 25.06 -16.43
N LYS A 94 -46.36 26.08 -15.58
CA LYS A 94 -45.18 26.93 -15.37
C LYS A 94 -44.15 26.12 -14.60
N SER A 95 -42.99 25.86 -15.19
CA SER A 95 -41.90 25.15 -14.52
C SER A 95 -41.40 25.92 -13.29
N ASP A 96 -40.95 25.16 -12.30
CA ASP A 96 -40.47 25.67 -11.02
C ASP A 96 -39.38 24.76 -10.44
N PHE A 97 -38.74 25.18 -9.36
CA PHE A 97 -37.75 24.38 -8.67
C PHE A 97 -37.88 24.45 -7.14
N LEU A 98 -37.52 23.36 -6.48
CA LEU A 98 -37.42 23.26 -5.03
C LEU A 98 -35.95 23.16 -4.64
N ALA A 99 -35.44 24.21 -4.01
CA ALA A 99 -34.05 24.29 -3.53
C ALA A 99 -33.85 23.59 -2.17
N ASN A 100 -32.60 23.28 -1.83
CA ASN A 100 -32.17 22.76 -0.52
C ASN A 100 -32.91 21.48 -0.06
N VAL A 101 -33.28 20.63 -1.01
CA VAL A 101 -33.89 19.33 -0.71
C VAL A 101 -32.80 18.39 -0.20
N LYS A 102 -33.10 17.68 0.89
CA LYS A 102 -32.21 16.70 1.49
C LYS A 102 -32.53 15.31 0.95
N ALA A 103 -31.52 14.49 0.65
CA ALA A 103 -31.75 13.06 0.44
C ALA A 103 -32.47 12.49 1.69
N GLY A 104 -33.41 11.55 1.54
CA GLY A 104 -34.30 11.08 2.61
C GLY A 104 -35.59 11.88 2.77
N SER A 105 -35.79 12.97 2.00
CA SER A 105 -37.07 13.70 2.01
C SER A 105 -38.15 12.89 1.29
N GLU A 106 -39.12 12.38 2.04
CA GLU A 106 -40.26 11.62 1.50
C GLU A 106 -41.57 12.39 1.66
N ASN A 107 -42.55 12.07 0.81
CA ASN A 107 -43.89 12.69 0.80
C ASN A 107 -43.87 14.22 0.54
N LEU A 108 -42.90 14.70 -0.24
CA LEU A 108 -42.88 16.10 -0.68
C LEU A 108 -44.15 16.42 -1.49
N VAL A 109 -44.75 17.58 -1.27
CA VAL A 109 -45.84 18.09 -2.10
C VAL A 109 -45.35 19.34 -2.82
N ILE A 110 -45.29 19.27 -4.14
CA ILE A 110 -44.81 20.36 -5.00
C ILE A 110 -46.00 20.89 -5.78
N THR A 111 -46.40 22.13 -5.50
CA THR A 111 -47.53 22.78 -6.18
C THR A 111 -47.04 23.74 -7.25
N LEU A 112 -47.44 23.49 -8.49
CA LEU A 112 -47.12 24.32 -9.65
C LEU A 112 -48.33 25.13 -10.10
N ASN A 113 -48.09 26.16 -10.90
CA ASN A 113 -49.13 27.02 -11.49
C ASN A 113 -49.26 26.75 -12.99
N GLU A 114 -50.39 27.12 -13.60
CA GLU A 114 -50.59 27.05 -15.05
C GLU A 114 -49.54 27.90 -15.80
N GLY A 115 -49.12 27.44 -16.98
CA GLY A 115 -48.10 28.13 -17.75
C GLY A 115 -47.84 27.54 -19.13
N ASP A 116 -46.73 27.97 -19.72
CA ASP A 116 -46.35 27.67 -21.11
C ASP A 116 -45.74 26.29 -21.32
N GLY A 117 -45.43 25.56 -20.25
CA GLY A 117 -44.77 24.26 -20.30
C GLY A 117 -43.27 24.32 -20.64
N LYS A 118 -42.64 25.51 -20.57
CA LYS A 118 -41.20 25.65 -20.85
C LYS A 118 -40.40 24.95 -19.76
N ARG A 119 -39.54 24.00 -20.13
CA ARG A 119 -38.57 23.37 -19.22
C ARG A 119 -37.42 24.33 -18.90
N LEU A 120 -37.04 24.40 -17.62
CA LEU A 120 -35.87 25.16 -17.17
C LEU A 120 -34.57 24.39 -17.49
N ALA A 121 -33.60 25.05 -18.11
CA ALA A 121 -32.27 24.48 -18.29
C ALA A 121 -31.50 24.49 -16.95
N GLU A 122 -30.56 23.55 -16.75
CA GLU A 122 -29.76 23.46 -15.52
C GLU A 122 -29.05 24.79 -15.18
N ASP A 123 -28.48 25.45 -16.19
CA ASP A 123 -27.78 26.73 -16.00
C ASP A 123 -28.75 27.87 -15.62
N GLU A 124 -30.01 27.83 -16.09
CA GLU A 124 -31.06 28.79 -15.69
C GLU A 124 -31.46 28.57 -14.22
N VAL A 125 -31.60 27.31 -13.78
CA VAL A 125 -31.90 26.96 -12.38
C VAL A 125 -30.74 27.37 -11.46
N ARG A 126 -29.50 27.07 -11.83
CA ARG A 126 -28.31 27.46 -11.05
C ARG A 126 -28.16 28.98 -10.93
N LYS A 127 -28.45 29.71 -12.01
CA LYS A 127 -28.44 31.18 -11.98
C LYS A 127 -29.52 31.73 -11.05
N ALA A 128 -30.75 31.20 -11.13
CA ALA A 128 -31.84 31.60 -10.24
C ALA A 128 -31.53 31.34 -8.76
N LEU A 129 -30.83 30.25 -8.43
CA LEU A 129 -30.36 29.93 -7.08
C LEU A 129 -29.27 30.89 -6.58
N ALA A 130 -28.37 31.34 -7.47
CA ALA A 130 -27.32 32.30 -7.12
C ALA A 130 -27.91 33.70 -6.86
N ASP A 131 -28.88 34.12 -7.67
CA ASP A 131 -29.56 35.41 -7.57
C ASP A 131 -30.48 35.52 -6.34
N THR A 132 -30.91 34.39 -5.76
CA THR A 132 -31.75 34.33 -4.54
C THR A 132 -30.96 34.28 -3.23
N SER A 133 -29.63 34.31 -3.26
CA SER A 133 -28.76 34.20 -2.08
C SER A 133 -28.84 35.37 -1.07
N THR A 134 -29.62 36.43 -1.35
CA THR A 134 -29.87 37.57 -0.43
C THR A 134 -31.26 37.62 0.18
N ALA A 135 -32.15 36.66 -0.11
CA ALA A 135 -33.44 36.55 0.56
C ALA A 135 -33.74 35.08 0.80
N ALA A 136 -34.03 34.71 2.04
CA ALA A 136 -34.59 33.41 2.37
C ALA A 136 -35.71 33.10 1.36
N ALA A 137 -35.46 32.15 0.45
CA ALA A 137 -36.47 31.70 -0.49
C ALA A 137 -37.64 31.20 0.33
N ALA A 138 -38.70 32.01 0.40
CA ALA A 138 -39.91 31.65 1.11
C ALA A 138 -40.44 30.35 0.47
N PRO A 139 -40.77 29.33 1.27
CA PRO A 139 -41.29 28.09 0.74
C PRO A 139 -42.58 28.39 -0.02
N VAL A 140 -42.63 28.05 -1.31
CA VAL A 140 -43.87 28.09 -2.08
C VAL A 140 -44.76 26.97 -1.56
N GLY A 141 -45.72 27.32 -0.69
CA GLY A 141 -47.02 26.66 -0.59
C GLY A 141 -47.10 25.24 0.00
N GLY A 142 -46.01 24.62 0.46
CA GLY A 142 -46.08 23.41 1.29
C GLY A 142 -46.10 23.79 2.76
N LYS A 143 -47.27 23.77 3.43
CA LYS A 143 -47.26 23.63 4.90
C LYS A 143 -46.49 22.34 5.19
N PRO A 144 -45.45 22.33 6.04
CA PRO A 144 -44.95 21.08 6.59
C PRO A 144 -46.16 20.42 7.24
N ALA A 145 -46.58 19.26 6.74
CA ALA A 145 -47.45 18.41 7.55
C ALA A 145 -46.71 18.21 8.89
N GLU A 146 -47.42 18.34 10.02
CA GLU A 146 -46.82 17.98 11.31
C GLU A 146 -46.26 16.57 11.18
N LEU A 147 -44.93 16.45 11.32
CA LEU A 147 -44.23 15.18 11.17
C LEU A 147 -44.88 14.19 12.13
N THR A 148 -45.37 13.07 11.60
CA THR A 148 -45.86 11.96 12.42
C THR A 148 -44.73 11.49 13.35
N ALA A 149 -45.06 10.80 14.45
CA ALA A 149 -44.05 10.29 15.37
C ALA A 149 -42.98 9.42 14.66
N GLU A 150 -43.40 8.67 13.63
CA GLU A 150 -42.52 7.86 12.79
C GLU A 150 -41.61 8.74 11.90
N GLN A 151 -42.15 9.80 11.29
CA GLN A 151 -41.34 10.74 10.50
C GLN A 151 -40.35 11.53 11.37
N LYS A 152 -40.70 11.88 12.61
CA LYS A 152 -39.76 12.52 13.56
C LYS A 152 -38.61 11.57 13.92
N LYS A 153 -38.89 10.28 14.09
CA LYS A 153 -37.87 9.25 14.35
C LYS A 153 -36.95 9.05 13.14
N GLN A 154 -37.52 8.97 11.94
CA GLN A 154 -36.75 8.88 10.69
C GLN A 154 -35.88 10.12 10.46
N GLN A 155 -36.41 11.32 10.74
CA GLN A 155 -35.64 12.56 10.65
C GLN A 155 -34.47 12.59 11.64
N ALA A 156 -34.67 12.16 12.89
CA ALA A 156 -33.60 12.10 13.88
C ALA A 156 -32.51 11.07 13.51
N GLU A 157 -32.90 9.92 12.93
CA GLU A 157 -31.96 8.92 12.43
C GLU A 157 -31.18 9.42 11.20
N TYR A 158 -31.85 10.12 10.30
CA TYR A 158 -31.24 10.80 9.17
C TYR A 158 -30.23 11.87 9.60
N ASP A 159 -30.61 12.76 10.52
CA ASP A 159 -29.72 13.83 11.00
C ASP A 159 -28.48 13.24 11.70
N LYS A 160 -28.63 12.10 12.40
CA LYS A 160 -27.51 11.35 12.97
C LYS A 160 -26.59 10.77 11.88
N GLN A 161 -27.15 10.21 10.82
CA GLN A 161 -26.37 9.70 9.67
C GLN A 161 -25.63 10.83 8.93
N VAL A 162 -26.28 11.98 8.71
CA VAL A 162 -25.64 13.18 8.13
C VAL A 162 -24.48 13.64 9.00
N ALA A 163 -24.68 13.73 10.31
CA ALA A 163 -23.62 14.13 11.24
C ALA A 163 -22.43 13.15 11.21
N ASP A 164 -22.71 11.84 11.18
CA ASP A 164 -21.68 10.80 11.08
C ASP A 164 -20.91 10.88 9.75
N VAL A 165 -21.59 10.96 8.61
CA VAL A 165 -20.97 11.09 7.28
C VAL A 165 -20.16 12.37 7.17
N THR A 166 -20.70 13.50 7.62
CA THR A 166 -20.00 14.79 7.58
C THR A 166 -18.74 14.75 8.45
N SER A 167 -18.83 14.16 9.63
CA SER A 167 -17.69 13.96 10.55
C SER A 167 -16.62 13.06 9.92
N LYS A 168 -17.03 11.95 9.30
CA LYS A 168 -16.11 11.04 8.59
C LYS A 168 -15.43 11.73 7.40
N ASN A 169 -16.17 12.45 6.57
CA ASN A 169 -15.61 13.17 5.42
C ASN A 169 -14.58 14.22 5.87
N LYS A 170 -14.89 14.98 6.92
CA LYS A 170 -13.95 15.96 7.50
C LYS A 170 -12.67 15.29 8.01
N LYS A 171 -12.79 14.14 8.67
CA LYS A 171 -11.62 13.35 9.11
C LYS A 171 -10.79 12.87 7.92
N ILE A 172 -11.44 12.36 6.87
CA ILE A 172 -10.76 11.91 5.65
C ILE A 172 -10.00 13.06 4.98
N GLU A 173 -10.60 14.25 4.86
CA GLU A 173 -9.94 15.43 4.30
C GLU A 173 -8.71 15.86 5.13
N GLN A 174 -8.85 15.87 6.45
CA GLN A 174 -7.76 16.20 7.37
C GLN A 174 -6.63 15.18 7.27
N SER A 175 -6.93 13.88 7.36
CA SER A 175 -5.94 12.80 7.24
C SER A 175 -5.25 12.82 5.87
N THR A 176 -5.99 13.04 4.78
CA THR A 176 -5.42 13.14 3.43
C THR A 176 -4.42 14.28 3.31
N THR A 177 -4.73 15.44 3.92
CA THR A 177 -3.81 16.60 3.93
C THR A 177 -2.52 16.29 4.69
N ILE A 178 -2.64 15.66 5.87
CA ILE A 178 -1.48 15.26 6.69
C ILE A 178 -0.62 14.24 5.95
N ILE A 179 -1.24 13.21 5.35
CA ILE A 179 -0.53 12.15 4.59
C ILE A 179 0.26 12.75 3.43
N LYS A 180 -0.37 13.62 2.63
CA LYS A 180 0.28 14.25 1.48
C LYS A 180 1.48 15.08 1.92
N THR A 181 1.30 15.93 2.93
CA THR A 181 2.37 16.81 3.45
C THR A 181 3.52 15.98 4.02
N SER A 182 3.19 14.96 4.80
CA SER A 182 4.14 14.02 5.39
C SER A 182 4.97 13.25 4.36
N LEU A 183 4.34 12.82 3.26
CA LEU A 183 5.05 12.16 2.15
C LEU A 183 6.03 13.13 1.48
N GLU A 184 5.59 14.34 1.14
CA GLU A 184 6.43 15.35 0.49
C GLU A 184 7.62 15.77 1.36
N GLU A 185 7.37 16.09 2.63
CA GLU A 185 8.40 16.51 3.58
C GLU A 185 9.33 15.36 3.96
N GLY A 186 8.79 14.15 4.15
CA GLY A 186 9.58 12.96 4.43
C GLY A 186 10.53 12.60 3.29
N SER A 187 10.07 12.69 2.04
CA SER A 187 10.90 12.50 0.85
C SER A 187 12.00 13.55 0.74
N LYS A 188 11.68 14.84 0.91
CA LYS A 188 12.70 15.92 0.91
C LYS A 188 13.74 15.72 2.01
N ALA A 189 13.32 15.33 3.21
CA ALA A 189 14.22 15.03 4.32
C ALA A 189 15.13 13.84 4.00
N PHE A 190 14.60 12.79 3.37
CA PHE A 190 15.38 11.63 2.95
C PHE A 190 16.44 12.00 1.89
N GLU A 191 16.06 12.79 0.88
CA GLU A 191 16.99 13.30 -0.14
C GLU A 191 18.11 14.15 0.48
N ALA A 192 17.77 14.96 1.48
CA ALA A 192 18.72 15.74 2.27
C ALA A 192 19.54 14.88 3.27
N LYS A 193 19.34 13.56 3.31
CA LYS A 193 19.92 12.62 4.28
C LYS A 193 19.62 12.95 5.74
N ASN A 194 18.57 13.74 5.98
CA ASN A 194 18.02 13.97 7.31
C ASN A 194 17.07 12.82 7.66
N PHE A 195 17.67 11.68 8.01
CA PHE A 195 16.93 10.45 8.23
C PHE A 195 15.96 10.52 9.41
N ASP A 196 16.32 11.25 10.47
CA ASP A 196 15.46 11.40 11.65
C ASP A 196 14.17 12.13 11.30
N LEU A 197 14.27 13.25 10.57
CA LEU A 197 13.10 13.99 10.10
C LEU A 197 12.29 13.16 9.10
N ALA A 198 12.93 12.44 8.18
CA ALA A 198 12.23 11.59 7.23
C ALA A 198 11.41 10.49 7.93
N ILE A 199 11.99 9.81 8.93
CA ILE A 199 11.28 8.80 9.73
C ILE A 199 10.11 9.43 10.48
N ALA A 200 10.32 10.56 11.14
CA ALA A 200 9.27 11.26 11.87
C ALA A 200 8.09 11.65 10.96
N LYS A 201 8.38 12.11 9.74
CA LYS A 201 7.35 12.48 8.75
C LYS A 201 6.61 11.26 8.22
N PHE A 202 7.30 10.17 7.91
CA PHE A 202 6.59 8.94 7.50
C PHE A 202 5.74 8.34 8.63
N ASP A 203 6.15 8.50 9.89
CA ASP A 203 5.30 8.14 11.04
C ASP A 203 4.09 9.07 11.19
N GLU A 204 4.26 10.38 11.02
CA GLU A 204 3.16 11.37 11.02
C GLU A 204 2.08 11.00 9.99
N GLY A 205 2.49 10.74 8.75
CA GLY A 205 1.58 10.32 7.69
C GLY A 205 0.91 8.98 7.98
N TYR A 206 1.65 7.99 8.49
CA TYR A 206 1.09 6.67 8.81
C TYR A 206 0.03 6.77 9.91
N ASN A 207 0.29 7.56 10.95
CA ASN A 207 -0.62 7.71 12.08
C ASN A 207 -1.91 8.47 11.72
N ALA A 208 -1.93 9.20 10.60
CA ALA A 208 -3.12 9.91 10.14
C ALA A 208 -4.22 8.97 9.61
N ASP A 209 -3.84 7.83 9.02
CA ASP A 209 -4.76 6.78 8.57
C ASP A 209 -4.05 5.41 8.48
N PRO A 210 -3.81 4.73 9.61
CA PRO A 210 -2.93 3.56 9.68
C PRO A 210 -3.53 2.30 9.03
N ASP A 211 -4.85 2.25 8.86
CA ASP A 211 -5.57 1.08 8.37
C ASP A 211 -5.88 1.16 6.87
N PHE A 212 -5.68 2.33 6.24
CA PHE A 212 -5.96 2.50 4.82
C PHE A 212 -4.84 1.91 3.94
N ALA A 213 -5.17 0.79 3.28
CA ALA A 213 -4.26 0.07 2.38
C ALA A 213 -3.73 0.92 1.21
N GLY A 214 -4.40 2.02 0.85
CA GLY A 214 -3.98 2.94 -0.20
C GLY A 214 -2.70 3.71 0.09
N THR A 215 -2.46 4.11 1.34
CA THR A 215 -1.34 5.01 1.70
C THR A 215 -0.48 4.49 2.83
N ALA A 216 -1.05 3.80 3.83
CA ALA A 216 -0.30 3.31 4.98
C ALA A 216 0.90 2.41 4.58
N PRO A 217 0.76 1.44 3.64
CA PRO A 217 1.90 0.64 3.18
C PRO A 217 2.99 1.45 2.48
N VAL A 218 2.64 2.52 1.78
CA VAL A 218 3.61 3.40 1.10
C VAL A 218 4.50 4.11 2.13
N LEU A 219 3.88 4.69 3.15
CA LEU A 219 4.57 5.36 4.26
C LEU A 219 5.49 4.41 5.02
N LEU A 220 5.00 3.19 5.31
CA LEU A 220 5.77 2.13 5.95
C LEU A 220 6.95 1.65 5.09
N ASN A 221 6.76 1.50 3.78
CA ASN A 221 7.82 1.15 2.84
C ASN A 221 8.91 2.22 2.78
N ASN A 222 8.52 3.49 2.74
CA ASN A 222 9.45 4.61 2.76
C ASN A 222 10.23 4.63 4.09
N LYS A 223 9.54 4.53 5.23
CA LYS A 223 10.17 4.44 6.56
C LYS A 223 11.18 3.29 6.63
N SER A 224 10.81 2.09 6.18
CA SER A 224 11.71 0.92 6.16
C SER A 224 12.98 1.20 5.35
N SER A 225 12.81 1.81 4.17
CA SER A 225 13.94 2.19 3.29
C SER A 225 14.87 3.19 3.97
N VAL A 226 14.33 4.22 4.64
CA VAL A 226 15.13 5.21 5.38
C VAL A 226 15.91 4.58 6.53
N LEU A 227 15.27 3.68 7.28
CA LEU A 227 15.91 2.96 8.38
C LEU A 227 17.07 2.09 7.90
N ILE A 228 16.89 1.34 6.80
CA ILE A 228 17.96 0.55 6.17
C ILE A 228 19.14 1.45 5.74
N ASN A 229 18.84 2.62 5.18
CA ASN A 229 19.84 3.60 4.77
C ASN A 229 20.64 4.14 5.97
N ARG A 230 19.95 4.60 7.02
CA ARG A 230 20.56 5.13 8.24
C ARG A 230 21.43 4.08 8.91
N ALA A 231 20.93 2.86 9.05
CA ALA A 231 21.69 1.72 9.59
C ALA A 231 22.97 1.44 8.78
N THR A 232 22.88 1.42 7.46
CA THR A 232 24.05 1.16 6.59
C THR A 232 25.12 2.24 6.75
N ILE A 233 24.72 3.50 6.85
CA ILE A 233 25.64 4.62 7.06
C ILE A 233 26.27 4.55 8.45
N ASN A 234 25.45 4.37 9.48
CA ASN A 234 25.91 4.26 10.87
C ASN A 234 26.85 3.06 11.06
N TYR A 235 26.60 1.94 10.39
CA TYR A 235 27.52 0.80 10.39
C TYR A 235 28.87 1.18 9.80
N ASN A 236 28.89 1.78 8.60
CA ASN A 236 30.14 2.13 7.92
C ASN A 236 30.99 3.16 8.70
N LEU A 237 30.34 4.06 9.44
CA LEU A 237 31.00 5.01 10.34
C LEU A 237 31.46 4.31 11.63
N GLY A 238 30.57 3.55 12.28
CA GLY A 238 30.81 2.89 13.56
C GLY A 238 31.95 1.88 13.51
N VAL A 239 32.05 1.06 12.46
CA VAL A 239 33.13 0.06 12.35
C VAL A 239 34.53 0.66 12.25
N LYS A 240 34.63 1.93 11.85
CA LYS A 240 35.90 2.68 11.76
C LYS A 240 36.18 3.52 13.00
N ASN A 241 35.23 3.62 13.92
CA ASN A 241 35.39 4.46 15.10
C ASN A 241 36.41 3.80 16.05
N PRO A 242 37.51 4.50 16.41
CA PRO A 242 38.52 3.96 17.33
C PRO A 242 38.00 3.87 18.78
N ASP A 243 36.99 4.65 19.14
CA ASP A 243 36.39 4.62 20.47
C ASP A 243 35.42 3.44 20.61
N ALA A 244 35.68 2.57 21.59
CA ALA A 244 34.94 1.33 21.77
C ALA A 244 33.48 1.57 22.19
N ALA A 245 33.22 2.60 23.00
CA ALA A 245 31.89 2.95 23.46
C ALA A 245 31.03 3.51 22.31
N ALA A 246 31.58 4.43 21.53
CA ALA A 246 30.94 5.01 20.35
C ALA A 246 30.71 3.94 19.26
N LYS A 247 31.65 3.01 19.07
CA LYS A 247 31.44 1.85 18.20
C LYS A 247 30.29 0.98 18.67
N LYS A 248 30.21 0.67 19.98
CA LYS A 248 29.10 -0.11 20.53
C LYS A 248 27.76 0.62 20.34
N ALA A 249 27.68 1.90 20.68
CA ALA A 249 26.46 2.70 20.53
C ALA A 249 26.00 2.77 19.07
N ALA A 250 26.93 2.91 18.11
CA ALA A 250 26.62 2.87 16.70
C ALA A 250 26.04 1.50 16.30
N MET A 251 26.62 0.38 16.77
CA MET A 251 26.10 -0.96 16.46
C MET A 251 24.74 -1.23 17.11
N ASP A 252 24.48 -0.72 18.32
CA ASP A 252 23.17 -0.81 18.96
C ASP A 252 22.11 -0.05 18.14
N SER A 253 22.45 1.14 17.64
CA SER A 253 21.59 1.91 16.73
C SER A 253 21.34 1.19 15.40
N VAL A 254 22.38 0.59 14.80
CA VAL A 254 22.26 -0.20 13.57
C VAL A 254 21.30 -1.38 13.76
N LYS A 255 21.41 -2.09 14.89
CA LYS A 255 20.51 -3.18 15.24
C LYS A 255 19.06 -2.70 15.36
N ALA A 256 18.83 -1.60 16.08
CA ALA A 256 17.51 -1.02 16.26
C ALA A 256 16.89 -0.61 14.91
N ASP A 257 17.66 0.02 14.02
CA ASP A 257 17.17 0.47 12.73
C ASP A 257 16.75 -0.68 11.82
N TYR A 258 17.56 -1.74 11.72
CA TYR A 258 17.17 -2.91 10.94
C TYR A 258 15.93 -3.60 11.53
N ALA A 259 15.82 -3.70 12.87
CA ALA A 259 14.63 -4.28 13.51
C ALA A 259 13.36 -3.43 13.26
N ASN A 260 13.49 -2.11 13.28
CA ASN A 260 12.40 -1.20 12.98
C ASN A 260 12.02 -1.24 11.49
N ALA A 261 12.99 -1.44 10.59
CA ALA A 261 12.74 -1.60 9.16
C ALA A 261 11.95 -2.89 8.89
N VAL A 262 12.33 -4.00 9.52
CA VAL A 262 11.56 -5.25 9.48
C VAL A 262 10.14 -5.01 9.98
N THR A 263 9.97 -4.38 11.14
CA THR A 263 8.65 -4.08 11.74
C THR A 263 7.77 -3.26 10.80
N ALA A 264 8.31 -2.22 10.17
CA ALA A 264 7.55 -1.40 9.21
C ALA A 264 7.13 -2.22 7.99
N SER A 265 8.03 -3.05 7.47
CA SER A 265 7.77 -3.93 6.32
C SER A 265 6.71 -4.99 6.64
N ASP A 266 6.76 -5.61 7.82
CA ASP A 266 5.76 -6.60 8.25
C ASP A 266 4.37 -5.97 8.40
N LYS A 267 4.27 -4.74 8.91
CA LYS A 267 3.01 -3.99 8.94
C LYS A 267 2.47 -3.74 7.54
N ALA A 268 3.33 -3.31 6.60
CA ALA A 268 2.92 -3.08 5.20
C ALA A 268 2.44 -4.37 4.53
N ILE A 269 3.15 -5.49 4.73
CA ILE A 269 2.76 -6.82 4.23
C ILE A 269 1.42 -7.23 4.82
N LYS A 270 1.21 -7.04 6.13
CA LYS A 270 -0.03 -7.39 6.82
C LYS A 270 -1.22 -6.62 6.25
N LEU A 271 -1.09 -5.30 6.07
CA LEU A 271 -2.14 -4.45 5.50
C LEU A 271 -2.51 -4.84 4.06
N LEU A 272 -1.53 -5.32 3.29
CA LEU A 272 -1.72 -5.71 1.88
C LEU A 272 -2.05 -7.20 1.71
N THR A 273 -2.04 -7.99 2.78
CA THR A 273 -2.40 -9.41 2.71
C THR A 273 -3.91 -9.55 2.64
N GLY A 274 -4.41 -9.90 1.45
CA GLY A 274 -5.85 -10.02 1.18
C GLY A 274 -6.54 -8.71 0.83
N ALA A 275 -5.80 -7.59 0.77
CA ALA A 275 -6.34 -6.33 0.29
C ALA A 275 -6.70 -6.43 -1.19
N THR A 276 -7.93 -6.03 -1.53
CA THR A 276 -8.43 -6.00 -2.91
C THR A 276 -8.98 -4.63 -3.27
N ALA A 277 -8.83 -4.24 -4.54
CA ALA A 277 -9.40 -3.02 -5.08
C ALA A 277 -10.21 -3.33 -6.36
N PRO A 278 -11.41 -2.75 -6.53
CA PRO A 278 -12.17 -2.89 -7.78
C PRO A 278 -11.44 -2.30 -9.00
N ASP A 279 -10.66 -1.24 -8.78
CA ASP A 279 -9.84 -0.62 -9.81
C ASP A 279 -8.53 -1.41 -10.00
N ALA A 280 -8.28 -1.85 -11.23
CA ALA A 280 -7.10 -2.68 -11.57
C ALA A 280 -5.76 -1.94 -11.38
N THR A 281 -5.74 -0.61 -11.52
CA THR A 281 -4.54 0.21 -11.28
C THR A 281 -4.24 0.26 -9.79
N VAL A 282 -5.26 0.45 -8.97
CA VAL A 282 -5.12 0.42 -7.50
C VAL A 282 -4.68 -0.96 -7.03
N GLN A 283 -5.25 -2.03 -7.59
CA GLN A 283 -4.83 -3.39 -7.26
C GLN A 283 -3.35 -3.62 -7.61
N LYS A 284 -2.91 -3.18 -8.80
CA LYS A 284 -1.51 -3.26 -9.20
C LYS A 284 -0.59 -2.48 -8.24
N ASN A 285 -1.06 -1.35 -7.71
CA ASN A 285 -0.32 -0.60 -6.71
C ASN A 285 -0.23 -1.34 -5.37
N TYR A 286 -1.27 -2.07 -4.96
CA TYR A 286 -1.22 -2.94 -3.77
C TYR A 286 -0.17 -4.04 -3.95
N ASP A 287 -0.19 -4.71 -5.10
CA ASP A 287 0.75 -5.79 -5.41
C ASP A 287 2.21 -5.27 -5.44
N ALA A 288 2.43 -4.11 -6.07
CA ALA A 288 3.73 -3.46 -6.14
C ALA A 288 4.24 -3.05 -4.74
N ASN A 289 3.39 -2.45 -3.91
CA ASN A 289 3.77 -2.07 -2.54
C ASN A 289 4.05 -3.29 -1.66
N LYS A 290 3.32 -4.40 -1.86
CA LYS A 290 3.57 -5.66 -1.14
C LYS A 290 4.92 -6.24 -1.54
N PHE A 291 5.22 -6.25 -2.83
CA PHE A 291 6.51 -6.69 -3.34
C PHE A 291 7.67 -5.82 -2.78
N GLN A 292 7.49 -4.50 -2.74
CA GLN A 292 8.49 -3.60 -2.14
C GLN A 292 8.68 -3.85 -0.64
N ALA A 293 7.61 -4.12 0.11
CA ALA A 293 7.70 -4.44 1.52
C ALA A 293 8.48 -5.76 1.75
N LEU A 294 8.24 -6.78 0.92
CA LEU A 294 9.02 -8.02 0.94
C LEU A 294 10.49 -7.77 0.62
N ALA A 295 10.78 -6.94 -0.37
CA ALA A 295 12.15 -6.57 -0.74
C ALA A 295 12.88 -5.87 0.42
N ASN A 296 12.22 -4.90 1.07
CA ASN A 296 12.76 -4.16 2.21
C ASN A 296 13.01 -5.08 3.41
N ARG A 297 12.04 -5.95 3.74
CA ARG A 297 12.18 -6.90 4.86
C ARG A 297 13.36 -7.86 4.64
N LYS A 298 13.44 -8.44 3.44
CA LYS A 298 14.54 -9.32 3.02
C LYS A 298 15.89 -8.62 3.19
N GLU A 299 15.99 -7.39 2.70
CA GLU A 299 17.24 -6.61 2.75
C GLU A 299 17.64 -6.23 4.18
N ALA A 300 16.67 -5.85 5.03
CA ALA A 300 16.92 -5.55 6.43
C ALA A 300 17.48 -6.78 7.17
N TYR A 301 16.89 -7.97 6.98
CA TYR A 301 17.42 -9.21 7.54
C TYR A 301 18.81 -9.56 7.00
N ARG A 302 19.00 -9.48 5.67
CA ARG A 302 20.30 -9.74 5.03
C ARG A 302 21.41 -8.86 5.62
N LEU A 303 21.13 -7.57 5.81
CA LEU A 303 22.11 -6.63 6.35
C LEU A 303 22.31 -6.84 7.85
N MET A 304 21.27 -7.18 8.59
CA MET A 304 21.34 -7.47 10.03
C MET A 304 22.29 -8.64 10.31
N THR A 305 22.23 -9.71 9.52
CA THR A 305 23.13 -10.87 9.66
C THR A 305 24.53 -10.56 9.16
N LYS A 306 24.66 -9.97 7.97
CA LYS A 306 25.95 -9.63 7.34
C LYS A 306 26.78 -8.62 8.11
N THR A 307 26.14 -7.66 8.78
CA THR A 307 26.82 -6.68 9.65
C THR A 307 27.16 -7.25 11.02
N GLY A 308 26.60 -8.41 11.38
CA GLY A 308 26.67 -8.98 12.73
C GLY A 308 25.80 -8.24 13.76
N ALA A 309 24.89 -7.36 13.32
CA ALA A 309 23.97 -6.64 14.22
C ALA A 309 23.03 -7.61 14.95
N ASP A 310 22.56 -8.65 14.25
CA ASP A 310 21.91 -9.79 14.88
C ASP A 310 22.04 -11.05 14.00
N ARG A 311 22.93 -11.96 14.39
CA ARG A 311 23.13 -13.24 13.69
C ARG A 311 22.10 -14.30 14.06
N THR A 312 21.28 -14.08 15.09
CA THR A 312 20.26 -15.06 15.52
C THR A 312 19.07 -15.14 14.56
N LYS A 313 19.02 -14.24 13.56
CA LYS A 313 17.91 -14.08 12.62
C LYS A 313 18.03 -14.90 11.34
N GLY A 314 18.85 -15.95 11.33
CA GLY A 314 19.06 -16.79 10.16
C GLY A 314 17.77 -17.44 9.63
N LYS A 315 16.92 -17.97 10.53
CA LYS A 315 15.63 -18.58 10.14
C LYS A 315 14.63 -17.55 9.61
N GLU A 316 14.53 -16.40 10.24
CA GLU A 316 13.68 -15.30 9.76
C GLU A 316 14.18 -14.75 8.41
N THR A 317 15.51 -14.74 8.20
CA THR A 317 16.12 -14.41 6.90
C THR A 317 15.66 -15.39 5.81
N LEU A 318 15.69 -16.70 6.09
CA LEU A 318 15.18 -17.72 5.16
C LEU A 318 13.74 -17.45 4.75
N THR A 319 12.85 -17.19 5.71
CA THR A 319 11.44 -16.87 5.45
C THR A 319 11.31 -15.62 4.57
N ALA A 320 12.00 -14.53 4.93
CA ALA A 320 11.89 -13.26 4.21
C ALA A 320 12.38 -13.36 2.75
N PHE A 321 13.49 -14.07 2.51
CA PHE A 321 13.97 -14.34 1.16
C PHE A 321 13.04 -15.26 0.37
N SER A 322 12.53 -16.33 1.00
CA SER A 322 11.65 -17.28 0.32
C SER A 322 10.38 -16.61 -0.19
N GLU A 323 9.76 -15.75 0.63
CA GLU A 323 8.57 -14.99 0.21
C GLU A 323 8.87 -13.99 -0.92
N TYR A 324 10.03 -13.32 -0.90
CA TYR A 324 10.46 -12.45 -2.00
C TYR A 324 10.70 -13.25 -3.30
N ILE A 325 11.47 -14.34 -3.21
CA ILE A 325 11.85 -15.20 -4.36
C ILE A 325 10.62 -15.82 -5.01
N ALA A 326 9.57 -16.12 -4.24
CA ALA A 326 8.31 -16.63 -4.75
C ALA A 326 7.60 -15.64 -5.69
N LEU A 327 7.77 -14.32 -5.47
CA LEU A 327 7.14 -13.26 -6.28
C LEU A 327 8.08 -12.61 -7.30
N GLU A 328 9.40 -12.81 -7.17
CA GLU A 328 10.36 -12.30 -8.15
C GLU A 328 10.21 -13.03 -9.49
N THR A 329 10.06 -12.23 -10.54
CA THR A 329 9.82 -12.71 -11.91
C THR A 329 11.07 -12.62 -12.78
N ASP A 330 12.01 -11.73 -12.45
CA ASP A 330 13.28 -11.64 -13.14
C ASP A 330 14.20 -12.79 -12.71
N ALA A 331 14.54 -13.66 -13.66
CA ALA A 331 15.33 -14.87 -13.39
C ALA A 331 16.71 -14.55 -12.80
N LYS A 332 17.35 -13.45 -13.23
CA LYS A 332 18.66 -13.05 -12.71
C LYS A 332 18.52 -12.56 -11.28
N LYS A 333 17.57 -11.67 -10.99
CA LYS A 333 17.33 -11.18 -9.61
C LYS A 333 16.93 -12.32 -8.68
N LYS A 334 16.19 -13.30 -9.18
CA LYS A 334 15.83 -14.51 -8.43
C LYS A 334 17.06 -15.32 -8.07
N SER A 335 17.96 -15.56 -9.02
CA SER A 335 19.23 -16.24 -8.78
C SER A 335 20.15 -15.46 -7.85
N ASP A 336 20.26 -14.13 -8.03
CA ASP A 336 21.05 -13.25 -7.16
C ASP A 336 20.51 -13.26 -5.72
N ALA A 337 19.18 -13.24 -5.54
CA ALA A 337 18.53 -13.34 -4.24
C ALA A 337 18.77 -14.71 -3.59
N GLN A 338 18.74 -15.79 -4.38
CA GLN A 338 19.01 -17.14 -3.88
C GLN A 338 20.45 -17.29 -3.37
N LEU A 339 21.42 -16.71 -4.07
CA LEU A 339 22.82 -16.67 -3.61
C LEU A 339 22.96 -15.81 -2.35
N ALA A 340 22.36 -14.63 -2.32
CA ALA A 340 22.41 -13.74 -1.18
C ALA A 340 21.74 -14.33 0.08
N LEU A 341 20.71 -15.17 -0.08
CA LEU A 341 20.13 -15.96 1.01
C LEU A 341 21.16 -16.94 1.58
N ALA A 342 21.81 -17.72 0.73
CA ALA A 342 22.81 -18.70 1.16
C ALA A 342 23.98 -18.03 1.92
N GLU A 343 24.47 -16.89 1.41
CA GLU A 343 25.46 -16.06 2.10
C GLU A 343 24.96 -15.58 3.47
N ALA A 344 23.72 -15.08 3.55
CA ALA A 344 23.18 -14.55 4.80
C ALA A 344 22.94 -15.65 5.86
N LEU A 345 22.60 -16.88 5.43
CA LEU A 345 22.52 -18.05 6.30
C LEU A 345 23.92 -18.45 6.81
N GLN A 346 24.93 -18.42 5.94
CA GLN A 346 26.31 -18.65 6.31
C GLN A 346 26.81 -17.61 7.33
N ASP A 347 26.52 -16.32 7.11
CA ASP A 347 26.84 -15.22 8.04
C ASP A 347 26.14 -15.38 9.42
N SER A 348 24.98 -16.05 9.42
CA SER A 348 24.20 -16.40 10.62
C SER A 348 24.64 -17.71 11.28
N GLN A 349 25.65 -18.39 10.71
CA GLN A 349 26.11 -19.72 11.13
C GLN A 349 25.07 -20.84 11.00
N GLU A 350 24.03 -20.62 10.19
CA GLU A 350 23.04 -21.64 9.81
C GLU A 350 23.61 -22.48 8.64
N PHE A 351 24.77 -23.13 8.87
CA PHE A 351 25.56 -23.73 7.79
C PHE A 351 24.82 -24.84 7.03
N ASP A 352 24.04 -25.68 7.71
CA ASP A 352 23.24 -26.72 7.06
C ASP A 352 22.22 -26.13 6.09
N LEU A 353 21.54 -25.05 6.48
CA LEU A 353 20.61 -24.34 5.62
C LEU A 353 21.34 -23.62 4.48
N ALA A 354 22.50 -23.00 4.75
CA ALA A 354 23.30 -22.33 3.73
C ALA A 354 23.74 -23.30 2.63
N ILE A 355 24.18 -24.51 2.98
CA ILE A 355 24.58 -25.56 2.03
C ILE A 355 23.44 -25.87 1.07
N VAL A 356 22.23 -26.11 1.59
CA VAL A 356 21.04 -26.39 0.77
C VAL A 356 20.79 -25.29 -0.25
N GLU A 357 20.87 -24.03 0.17
CA GLU A 357 20.61 -22.90 -0.72
C GLU A 357 21.76 -22.66 -1.73
N PHE A 358 23.03 -22.87 -1.36
CA PHE A 358 24.15 -22.85 -2.31
C PHE A 358 24.04 -23.96 -3.35
N GLU A 359 23.64 -25.17 -2.95
CA GLU A 359 23.43 -26.29 -3.87
C GLU A 359 22.33 -26.00 -4.88
N LYS A 360 21.24 -25.33 -4.49
CA LYS A 360 20.22 -24.86 -5.44
C LYS A 360 20.78 -23.89 -6.48
N VAL A 361 21.71 -23.01 -6.09
CA VAL A 361 22.43 -22.13 -7.03
C VAL A 361 23.30 -22.96 -7.97
N LEU A 362 24.05 -23.93 -7.45
CA LEU A 362 24.96 -24.78 -8.21
C LEU A 362 24.25 -25.73 -9.18
N VAL A 363 23.01 -26.14 -8.89
CA VAL A 363 22.18 -26.88 -9.85
C VAL A 363 21.93 -26.06 -11.12
N GLN A 364 21.70 -24.75 -10.97
CA GLN A 364 21.41 -23.85 -12.09
C GLN A 364 22.69 -23.34 -12.76
N THR A 365 23.71 -23.03 -11.95
CA THR A 365 25.00 -22.51 -12.40
C THR A 365 26.14 -23.29 -11.72
N PRO A 366 26.53 -24.46 -12.26
CA PRO A 366 27.49 -25.36 -11.61
C PRO A 366 28.88 -24.78 -11.36
N ASP A 367 29.24 -23.72 -12.08
CA ASP A 367 30.55 -23.05 -12.01
C ASP A 367 30.44 -21.67 -11.32
N ASN A 368 29.35 -21.41 -10.59
CA ASN A 368 29.22 -20.20 -9.78
C ASN A 368 30.28 -20.21 -8.65
N ILE A 369 31.32 -19.40 -8.79
CA ILE A 369 32.48 -19.39 -7.90
C ILE A 369 32.13 -19.03 -6.45
N GLU A 370 31.16 -18.14 -6.23
CA GLU A 370 30.74 -17.73 -4.89
C GLU A 370 29.98 -18.86 -4.20
N ALA A 371 29.10 -19.56 -4.93
CA ALA A 371 28.37 -20.70 -4.39
C ALA A 371 29.28 -21.91 -4.12
N LEU A 372 30.29 -22.16 -4.96
CA LEU A 372 31.30 -23.20 -4.71
C LEU A 372 32.11 -22.91 -3.44
N ALA A 373 32.57 -21.68 -3.28
CA ALA A 373 33.29 -21.27 -2.06
C ALA A 373 32.39 -21.37 -0.83
N GLY A 374 31.20 -20.79 -0.89
CA GLY A 374 30.23 -20.75 0.20
C GLY A 374 29.80 -22.15 0.68
N ALA A 375 29.45 -23.04 -0.24
CA ALA A 375 29.14 -24.44 0.07
C ALA A 375 30.36 -25.15 0.68
N GLY A 376 31.54 -24.99 0.07
CA GLY A 376 32.79 -25.58 0.53
C GLY A 376 33.13 -25.22 1.98
N PHE A 377 33.14 -23.93 2.31
CA PHE A 377 33.42 -23.46 3.67
C PHE A 377 32.34 -23.90 4.66
N SER A 378 31.06 -23.84 4.27
CA SER A 378 29.96 -24.27 5.14
C SER A 378 30.02 -25.76 5.46
N LEU A 379 30.34 -26.61 4.48
CA LEU A 379 30.53 -28.06 4.66
C LEU A 379 31.68 -28.37 5.61
N VAL A 380 32.81 -27.65 5.48
CA VAL A 380 33.93 -27.84 6.40
C VAL A 380 33.56 -27.43 7.82
N ASN A 381 32.84 -26.32 8.01
CA ASN A 381 32.34 -25.92 9.32
C ASN A 381 31.42 -26.99 9.93
N VAL A 382 30.45 -27.50 9.17
CA VAL A 382 29.58 -28.61 9.62
C VAL A 382 30.40 -29.84 9.97
N GLY A 383 31.41 -30.17 9.17
CA GLY A 383 32.33 -31.27 9.44
C GLY A 383 33.05 -31.12 10.78
N TYR A 384 33.51 -29.92 11.14
CA TYR A 384 34.14 -29.66 12.44
C TYR A 384 33.12 -29.68 13.58
N ILE A 385 31.96 -29.04 13.41
CA ILE A 385 30.90 -28.96 14.43
C ILE A 385 30.39 -30.37 14.79
N ASN A 386 30.16 -31.21 13.78
CA ASN A 386 29.56 -32.53 13.94
C ASN A 386 30.58 -33.68 13.92
N SER A 387 31.88 -33.38 13.81
CA SER A 387 32.93 -34.38 13.57
C SER A 387 32.64 -35.31 12.37
N ASP A 388 32.04 -34.77 11.31
CA ASP A 388 31.60 -35.53 10.14
C ASP A 388 32.64 -35.45 9.00
N LYS A 389 33.44 -36.51 8.87
CA LYS A 389 34.47 -36.63 7.83
C LYS A 389 33.90 -36.63 6.41
N SER A 390 32.64 -37.03 6.21
CA SER A 390 32.01 -36.97 4.89
C SER A 390 31.81 -35.52 4.43
N LYS A 391 31.53 -34.61 5.38
CA LYS A 391 31.37 -33.18 5.11
C LYS A 391 32.70 -32.51 4.81
N PHE A 392 33.79 -32.91 5.48
CA PHE A 392 35.14 -32.51 5.07
C PHE A 392 35.45 -32.91 3.63
N GLN A 393 35.13 -34.15 3.24
CA GLN A 393 35.38 -34.62 1.88
C GLN A 393 34.59 -33.81 0.84
N GLN A 394 33.30 -33.58 1.08
CA GLN A 394 32.46 -32.77 0.19
C GLN A 394 32.97 -31.33 0.12
N GLY A 395 33.30 -30.74 1.27
CA GLY A 395 33.84 -29.38 1.36
C GLY A 395 35.15 -29.22 0.58
N ALA A 396 36.10 -30.14 0.78
CA ALA A 396 37.37 -30.15 0.05
C ALA A 396 37.18 -30.25 -1.47
N ASN A 397 36.21 -31.05 -1.93
CA ASN A 397 35.89 -31.17 -3.35
C ASN A 397 35.37 -29.84 -3.93
N TYR A 398 34.44 -29.17 -3.25
CA TYR A 398 33.91 -27.87 -3.68
C TYR A 398 34.99 -26.78 -3.65
N LEU A 399 35.79 -26.71 -2.59
CA LEU A 399 36.88 -25.74 -2.46
C LEU A 399 37.97 -25.93 -3.52
N GLN A 400 38.25 -27.18 -3.93
CA GLN A 400 39.17 -27.44 -5.03
C GLN A 400 38.61 -26.91 -6.34
N LYS A 401 37.35 -27.23 -6.67
CA LYS A 401 36.72 -26.71 -7.89
C LYS A 401 36.67 -25.18 -7.90
N PHE A 402 36.34 -24.57 -6.78
CA PHE A 402 36.42 -23.12 -6.61
C PHE A 402 37.85 -22.61 -6.85
N SER A 403 38.86 -23.23 -6.27
CA SER A 403 40.27 -22.82 -6.41
C SER A 403 40.78 -22.96 -7.85
N ASP A 404 40.25 -23.90 -8.61
CA ASP A 404 40.59 -24.09 -10.03
C ASP A 404 39.97 -23.02 -10.92
N LEU A 405 38.76 -22.54 -10.59
CA LEU A 405 38.00 -21.58 -11.39
C LEU A 405 38.22 -20.11 -10.99
N ALA A 406 38.46 -19.84 -9.71
CA ALA A 406 38.54 -18.48 -9.20
C ALA A 406 39.81 -17.75 -9.68
N PRO A 407 39.75 -16.46 -10.02
CA PRO A 407 40.94 -15.68 -10.35
C PRO A 407 41.86 -15.55 -9.13
N ASP A 408 43.16 -15.34 -9.35
CA ASP A 408 44.14 -15.23 -8.25
C ASP A 408 43.86 -14.03 -7.32
N SER A 409 43.19 -13.00 -7.83
CA SER A 409 42.76 -11.84 -7.04
C SER A 409 41.52 -12.11 -6.18
N HIS A 410 40.93 -13.31 -6.24
CA HIS A 410 39.73 -13.62 -5.48
C HIS A 410 40.03 -13.74 -3.98
N LYS A 411 39.28 -13.00 -3.16
CA LYS A 411 39.50 -12.88 -1.71
C LYS A 411 39.63 -14.20 -0.94
N TYR A 412 38.92 -15.25 -1.37
CA TYR A 412 38.89 -16.55 -0.68
C TYR A 412 39.82 -17.62 -1.27
N LYS A 413 40.54 -17.34 -2.36
CA LYS A 413 41.31 -18.40 -3.06
C LYS A 413 42.45 -18.95 -2.21
N THR A 414 43.19 -18.06 -1.54
CA THR A 414 44.27 -18.45 -0.62
C THR A 414 43.73 -19.25 0.56
N ASP A 415 42.66 -18.78 1.19
CA ASP A 415 42.04 -19.43 2.34
C ASP A 415 41.50 -20.82 1.98
N ALA A 416 40.88 -20.98 0.81
CA ALA A 416 40.40 -22.27 0.34
C ALA A 416 41.53 -23.28 0.16
N LYS A 417 42.65 -22.88 -0.46
CA LYS A 417 43.84 -23.73 -0.61
C LYS A 417 44.46 -24.10 0.73
N GLY A 418 44.58 -23.14 1.64
CA GLY A 418 45.08 -23.38 2.99
C GLY A 418 44.20 -24.39 3.75
N LEU A 419 42.88 -24.23 3.66
CA LEU A 419 41.93 -25.13 4.32
C LEU A 419 41.99 -26.55 3.76
N ILE A 420 42.18 -26.71 2.43
CA ILE A 420 42.39 -28.03 1.82
C ILE A 420 43.64 -28.71 2.39
N GLU A 421 44.76 -28.00 2.53
CA GLU A 421 45.98 -28.56 3.11
C GLU A 421 45.81 -28.92 4.60
N THR A 422 45.08 -28.11 5.37
CA THR A 422 44.71 -28.42 6.76
C THR A 422 43.90 -29.72 6.82
N LEU A 423 42.86 -29.89 6.00
CA LEU A 423 42.05 -31.11 5.97
C LEU A 423 42.88 -32.34 5.58
N LYS A 424 43.85 -32.19 4.67
CA LYS A 424 44.76 -33.27 4.29
C LYS A 424 45.65 -33.69 5.46
N LYS A 425 46.22 -32.73 6.19
CA LYS A 425 47.12 -32.99 7.31
C LYS A 425 46.38 -33.54 8.54
N GLU A 426 45.28 -32.91 8.92
CA GLU A 426 44.60 -33.18 10.19
C GLU A 426 43.52 -34.25 10.07
N GLN A 427 42.83 -34.31 8.94
CA GLN A 427 41.67 -35.18 8.74
C GLN A 427 41.95 -36.32 7.75
N SER A 428 43.15 -36.35 7.14
CA SER A 428 43.48 -37.27 6.04
C SER A 428 42.45 -37.22 4.91
N VAL A 429 42.00 -36.01 4.55
CA VAL A 429 41.03 -35.75 3.48
C VAL A 429 41.73 -35.00 2.36
N ALA A 430 41.75 -35.57 1.16
CA ALA A 430 42.25 -34.91 -0.05
C ALA A 430 41.10 -34.70 -1.04
N PRO A 431 41.10 -33.60 -1.82
CA PRO A 431 40.06 -33.39 -2.83
C PRO A 431 39.99 -34.52 -3.86
N GLN A 432 38.78 -34.88 -4.22
CA GLN A 432 38.47 -35.83 -5.28
C GLN A 432 37.81 -35.05 -6.43
N LYS A 433 38.05 -35.47 -7.68
CA LYS A 433 37.39 -34.84 -8.83
C LYS A 433 35.87 -34.99 -8.70
N ILE A 434 35.15 -33.87 -8.64
CA ILE A 434 33.69 -33.87 -8.73
C ILE A 434 33.31 -34.38 -10.13
N ALA A 435 32.73 -35.57 -10.22
CA ALA A 435 32.21 -36.09 -11.48
C ALA A 435 31.12 -35.15 -12.01
N LYS A 436 31.15 -34.82 -13.31
CA LYS A 436 30.04 -34.09 -13.95
C LYS A 436 28.73 -34.85 -13.69
N PRO A 437 27.65 -34.20 -13.22
CA PRO A 437 26.36 -34.85 -13.13
C PRO A 437 26.01 -35.42 -14.50
N ALA A 438 25.63 -36.70 -14.55
CA ALA A 438 25.19 -37.33 -15.79
C ALA A 438 24.03 -36.50 -16.35
N ALA A 439 24.15 -36.07 -17.61
CA ALA A 439 23.09 -35.34 -18.29
C ALA A 439 21.82 -36.18 -18.19
N ARG A 440 20.78 -35.68 -17.49
CA ARG A 440 19.46 -36.31 -17.48
C ARG A 440 19.04 -36.46 -18.94
N LYS A 441 18.99 -37.71 -19.43
CA LYS A 441 18.30 -38.02 -20.69
C LYS A 441 16.89 -37.46 -20.54
N LYS A 442 16.52 -36.52 -21.42
CA LYS A 442 15.14 -36.08 -21.55
C LYS A 442 14.29 -37.33 -21.81
N SER A 443 13.43 -37.69 -20.87
CA SER A 443 12.32 -38.62 -21.06
C SER A 443 11.09 -37.83 -21.46
#